data_AF-A0A2S2NXF1-F1
#
_entry.id   AF-A0A2S2NXF1-F1
#
_cell.length_a   1.000
_cell.length_b   1.000
_cell.length_c   1.000
_cell.angle_alpha   90.00
_cell.angle_beta   90.00
_cell.angle_gamma   90.00
#
_symmetry.space_group_name_H-M   'P 1'
#
loop_
_entity.id
_entity.type
_entity.pdbx_description
1 polymer ?
#
loop_
_entity_poly.entity_id
_entity_poly.type
_entity_poly.pdbx_seq_one_letter_code
_entity_poly.pdbx_strand_id
1 'polypeptide(L)'
;DDVLTNSTQGTLLTNYYTNNKTLNESCRNILVDLIIASLLKQNRPMSVALANQIADIIVGTFTTEIKETYFLRGGTKKCPKGKLYTKYFNKLRSLKNNGLVTPELTRTYKKNEKET
;
A
#
# COMPACT_ATOMS: atom_id res chain seq x y z
N ASP A 1 -4.77 -9.28 -12.23
CA ASP A 1 -5.91 -9.01 -11.33
C ASP A 1 -5.94 -7.56 -10.90
N ASP A 2 -6.97 -6.84 -11.31
CA ASP A 2 -7.21 -5.48 -10.86
C ASP A 2 -7.73 -5.49 -9.41
N VAL A 3 -6.88 -5.05 -8.48
CA VAL A 3 -7.20 -4.98 -7.04
C VAL A 3 -8.45 -4.14 -6.78
N LEU A 4 -8.74 -3.16 -7.64
CA LEU A 4 -9.85 -2.24 -7.53
C LEU A 4 -11.16 -2.80 -8.10
N THR A 5 -11.13 -3.59 -9.17
CA THR A 5 -12.35 -4.16 -9.76
C THR A 5 -12.89 -5.33 -8.95
N ASN A 6 -12.02 -5.98 -8.18
CA ASN A 6 -12.36 -7.16 -7.39
C ASN A 6 -12.96 -6.85 -6.00
N SER A 7 -13.21 -5.57 -5.70
CA SER A 7 -13.78 -5.13 -4.43
C SER A 7 -14.89 -4.10 -4.63
N THR A 8 -16.00 -4.26 -3.90
CA THR A 8 -17.08 -3.26 -3.84
C THR A 8 -16.54 -1.88 -3.47
N GLN A 9 -15.60 -1.82 -2.52
CA GLN A 9 -14.96 -0.58 -2.12
C GLN A 9 -14.08 0.02 -3.22
N GLY A 10 -13.39 -0.83 -4.00
CA GLY A 10 -12.60 -0.37 -5.13
C GLY A 10 -13.46 0.20 -6.25
N THR A 11 -14.60 -0.44 -6.54
CA THR A 11 -15.59 0.08 -7.51
C THR A 11 -16.15 1.42 -7.06
N LEU A 12 -16.56 1.54 -5.80
CA LEU A 12 -17.06 2.80 -5.23
C LEU A 12 -15.99 3.91 -5.27
N LEU A 13 -14.72 3.56 -5.03
CA LEU A 13 -13.62 4.50 -5.10
C LEU A 13 -13.38 5.02 -6.53
N THR A 14 -13.40 4.13 -7.53
CA THR A 14 -13.26 4.51 -8.94
C THR A 14 -14.44 5.39 -9.39
N ASN A 15 -15.66 5.08 -8.95
CA ASN A 15 -16.84 5.90 -9.23
C ASN A 15 -16.74 7.28 -8.58
N TYR A 16 -16.29 7.35 -7.32
CA TYR A 16 -16.06 8.62 -6.63
C TYR A 16 -15.05 9.49 -7.39
N TYR A 17 -13.92 8.92 -7.80
CA TYR A 17 -12.91 9.65 -8.56
C TYR A 17 -13.44 10.10 -9.93
N THR A 18 -14.21 9.25 -10.61
CA THR A 18 -14.78 9.59 -11.92
C THR A 18 -15.65 10.85 -11.84
N ASN A 19 -16.42 10.99 -10.76
CA ASN A 19 -17.33 12.12 -10.53
C ASN A 19 -16.65 13.37 -9.98
N ASN A 20 -15.69 13.23 -9.06
CA ASN A 20 -15.07 14.36 -8.35
C ASN A 20 -13.70 14.77 -8.93
N LYS A 21 -13.12 13.93 -9.79
CA LYS A 21 -11.77 14.05 -10.36
C LYS A 21 -10.65 14.20 -9.31
N THR A 22 -10.92 13.87 -8.06
CA THR A 22 -9.95 13.91 -6.96
C THR A 22 -10.28 12.82 -5.94
N LEU A 23 -9.29 12.34 -5.20
CA LEU A 23 -9.53 11.51 -4.03
C LEU A 23 -9.49 12.37 -2.76
N ASN A 24 -10.40 12.11 -1.83
CA ASN A 24 -10.29 12.66 -0.48
C ASN A 24 -9.47 11.73 0.42
N GLU A 25 -9.13 12.19 1.62
CA GLU A 25 -8.28 11.44 2.56
C GLU A 25 -8.84 10.04 2.90
N SER A 26 -10.17 9.92 3.06
CA SER A 26 -10.84 8.64 3.30
C SER A 26 -10.70 7.69 2.12
N CYS A 27 -10.92 8.15 0.89
CA CYS A 27 -10.72 7.35 -0.32
C CYS A 27 -9.26 6.89 -0.45
N ARG A 28 -8.29 7.78 -0.21
CA ARG A 28 -6.86 7.40 -0.22
C ARG A 28 -6.56 6.30 0.79
N ASN A 29 -7.16 6.36 1.97
CA ASN A 29 -6.96 5.36 3.01
C ASN A 29 -7.55 4.00 2.64
N ILE A 30 -8.74 3.98 2.02
CA ILE A 30 -9.39 2.78 1.47
C ILE A 30 -8.53 2.17 0.36
N LEU A 31 -8.06 2.99 -0.59
CA LEU A 31 -7.18 2.56 -1.68
C LEU A 31 -5.94 1.82 -1.14
N VAL A 32 -5.23 2.44 -0.20
CA VAL A 32 -4.03 1.87 0.40
C VAL A 32 -4.36 0.59 1.17
N ASP A 33 -5.50 0.51 1.87
CA ASP A 33 -5.92 -0.71 2.57
C ASP A 33 -6.21 -1.88 1.61
N LEU A 34 -6.87 -1.61 0.49
CA LEU A 34 -7.17 -2.63 -0.53
C LEU A 34 -5.87 -3.19 -1.14
N ILE A 35 -4.92 -2.30 -1.47
CA ILE A 35 -3.62 -2.70 -2.00
C ILE A 35 -2.86 -3.57 -0.99
N ILE A 36 -2.76 -3.13 0.27
CA ILE A 36 -2.05 -3.88 1.32
C ILE A 36 -2.73 -5.23 1.56
N ALA A 37 -4.06 -5.27 1.62
CA ALA A 37 -4.80 -6.51 1.80
C ALA A 37 -4.52 -7.49 0.65
N SER A 38 -4.47 -7.01 -0.60
CA SER A 38 -4.09 -7.83 -1.75
C SER A 38 -2.66 -8.36 -1.65
N LEU A 39 -1.70 -7.53 -1.25
CA LEU A 39 -0.30 -7.96 -1.09
C LEU A 39 -0.16 -9.06 -0.03
N LEU A 40 -0.82 -8.89 1.12
CA LEU A 40 -0.83 -9.88 2.19
C LEU A 40 -1.50 -11.18 1.73
N LYS A 41 -2.64 -11.10 1.02
CA LYS A 41 -3.33 -12.28 0.46
C LYS A 41 -2.45 -13.06 -0.51
N GLN A 42 -1.63 -12.37 -1.28
CA GLN A 42 -0.68 -12.96 -2.24
C GLN A 42 0.63 -13.41 -1.60
N ASN A 43 0.79 -13.26 -0.28
CA ASN A 43 2.06 -13.45 0.44
C ASN A 43 3.23 -12.69 -0.20
N ARG A 44 2.96 -11.52 -0.79
CA ARG A 44 3.95 -10.68 -1.45
C ARG A 44 4.50 -9.64 -0.46
N PRO A 45 5.78 -9.73 -0.04
CA PRO A 45 6.38 -8.74 0.84
C PRO A 45 6.39 -7.36 0.21
N MET A 46 6.15 -6.33 1.04
CA MET A 46 6.44 -4.95 0.64
C MET A 46 7.97 -4.73 0.60
N SER A 47 8.45 -4.13 -0.48
CA SER A 47 9.81 -3.60 -0.61
C SER A 47 9.76 -2.13 -1.03
N VAL A 48 10.89 -1.43 -0.91
CA VAL A 48 11.04 -0.03 -1.37
C VAL A 48 10.70 0.10 -2.85
N ALA A 49 11.22 -0.80 -3.68
CA ALA A 49 10.96 -0.82 -5.12
C ALA A 49 9.48 -1.08 -5.43
N LEU A 50 8.85 -2.02 -4.71
CA LEU A 50 7.43 -2.32 -4.90
C LEU A 50 6.54 -1.15 -4.48
N ALA A 51 6.83 -0.52 -3.33
CA ALA A 51 6.07 0.64 -2.87
C ALA A 51 6.18 1.81 -3.86
N ASN A 52 7.37 2.02 -4.44
CA ASN A 52 7.57 3.02 -5.49
C ASN A 52 6.75 2.70 -6.75
N GLN A 53 6.81 1.45 -7.23
CA GLN A 53 6.03 1.00 -8.40
C GLN A 53 4.53 1.16 -8.18
N ILE A 54 4.03 0.78 -7.01
CA ILE A 54 2.61 0.95 -6.67
C ILE A 54 2.23 2.43 -6.67
N ALA A 55 3.08 3.30 -6.11
CA ALA A 55 2.81 4.74 -6.12
C ALA A 55 2.77 5.31 -7.55
N ASP A 56 3.65 4.84 -8.44
CA ASP A 56 3.61 5.19 -9.87
C ASP A 56 2.31 4.72 -10.54
N ILE A 57 1.85 3.50 -10.25
CA ILE A 57 0.57 2.98 -10.75
C ILE A 57 -0.60 3.81 -10.25
N ILE A 58 -0.60 4.21 -8.97
CA ILE A 58 -1.65 5.05 -8.38
C ILE A 58 -1.74 6.38 -9.11
N VAL A 59 -0.62 7.09 -9.31
CA VAL A 59 -0.62 8.39 -10.01
C VAL A 59 -0.95 8.23 -11.49
N GLY A 60 -0.55 7.12 -12.12
CA GLY A 60 -0.95 6.81 -13.49
C GLY A 60 -2.45 6.51 -13.64
N THR A 61 -3.09 5.98 -12.60
CA THR A 61 -4.53 5.66 -12.59
C THR A 61 -5.38 6.86 -12.16
N PHE A 62 -4.91 7.59 -11.14
CA PHE A 62 -5.54 8.75 -10.53
C PHE A 62 -4.65 9.96 -10.75
N THR A 63 -4.75 10.56 -11.94
CA THR A 63 -3.86 11.63 -12.42
C THR A 63 -3.76 12.88 -11.54
N THR A 64 -4.72 13.14 -10.64
CA THR A 64 -4.63 14.26 -9.69
C THR A 64 -3.89 13.92 -8.39
N GLU A 65 -3.48 12.67 -8.22
CA GLU A 65 -2.81 12.22 -7.01
C GLU A 65 -1.32 12.51 -7.04
N ILE A 66 -0.75 12.75 -5.86
CA ILE A 66 0.65 13.10 -5.68
C ILE A 66 1.41 11.89 -5.16
N LYS A 67 2.47 11.47 -5.85
CA LYS A 67 3.23 10.25 -5.56
C LYS A 67 3.74 10.22 -4.11
N GLU A 68 4.22 11.35 -3.61
CA GLU A 68 4.79 11.52 -2.27
C GLU A 68 3.78 11.22 -1.15
N THR A 69 2.48 11.33 -1.45
CA THR A 69 1.40 10.91 -0.52
C THR A 69 1.49 9.42 -0.22
N TYR A 70 1.82 8.62 -1.24
CA TYR A 70 1.81 7.16 -1.18
C TYR A 70 3.18 6.59 -0.85
N PHE A 71 4.22 7.16 -1.48
CA PHE A 71 5.58 6.75 -1.28
C PHE A 71 6.55 7.90 -1.57
N LEU A 72 7.43 8.18 -0.61
CA LEU A 72 8.57 9.05 -0.78
C LEU A 72 9.80 8.30 -0.29
N ARG A 73 10.75 8.03 -1.18
CA ARG A 73 12.04 7.45 -0.79
C ARG A 73 12.75 8.45 0.12
N GLY A 74 13.01 8.06 1.36
CA GLY A 74 13.93 8.80 2.21
C GLY A 74 15.32 8.82 1.55
N GLY A 75 16.12 9.86 1.78
CA GLY A 75 17.54 9.83 1.39
C GLY A 75 18.27 8.62 1.97
N THR A 76 19.54 8.41 1.60
CA THR A 76 20.35 7.19 1.82
C THR A 76 20.38 6.59 3.24
N LYS A 77 19.89 7.29 4.27
CA LYS A 77 19.80 6.81 5.67
C LYS A 77 18.43 7.02 6.33
N LYS A 78 17.39 7.41 5.59
CA LYS A 78 16.06 7.70 6.15
C LYS A 78 15.07 6.62 5.71
N CYS A 79 14.26 6.15 6.65
CA CYS A 79 13.17 5.23 6.35
C CYS A 79 12.25 5.81 5.27
N PRO A 80 11.73 4.98 4.35
CA PRO A 80 10.74 5.43 3.37
C PRO A 80 9.54 6.05 4.07
N LYS A 81 9.06 7.17 3.52
CA LYS A 81 7.85 7.86 3.99
C LYS A 81 6.68 7.56 3.07
N GLY A 82 5.47 7.87 3.55
CA GLY A 82 4.23 7.67 2.80
C GLY A 82 3.34 6.58 3.38
N LYS A 83 2.11 6.52 2.85
CA LYS A 83 1.06 5.64 3.36
C LYS A 83 1.32 4.15 3.10
N LEU A 84 1.86 3.79 1.95
CA LEU A 84 2.01 2.37 1.55
C LEU A 84 2.92 1.61 2.50
N TYR A 85 4.13 2.12 2.70
CA TYR A 85 5.16 1.45 3.49
C TYR A 85 4.75 1.39 4.97
N THR A 86 4.42 2.54 5.56
CA THR A 86 4.02 2.64 6.97
C THR A 86 2.82 1.76 7.28
N LYS A 87 1.77 1.82 6.46
CA LYS A 87 0.53 1.08 6.73
C LYS A 87 0.71 -0.43 6.53
N TYR A 88 1.56 -0.87 5.60
CA TYR A 88 1.86 -2.29 5.42
C TYR A 88 2.49 -2.90 6.68
N PHE A 89 3.57 -2.31 7.19
CA PHE A 89 4.27 -2.85 8.36
C PHE A 89 3.47 -2.69 9.65
N ASN A 90 2.64 -1.65 9.77
CA ASN A 90 1.69 -1.52 10.88
C ASN A 90 0.62 -2.61 10.84
N LYS A 91 0.05 -2.89 9.67
CA LYS A 91 -0.95 -3.94 9.50
C LYS A 91 -0.36 -5.32 9.77
N LEU A 92 0.84 -5.60 9.25
CA LEU A 92 1.56 -6.84 9.51
C LEU A 92 1.85 -7.03 11.02
N ARG A 93 2.29 -5.97 11.70
CA ARG A 93 2.51 -6.00 13.16
C ARG A 93 1.21 -6.26 13.93
N SER A 94 0.12 -5.59 13.55
CA SER A 94 -1.19 -5.82 14.16
C SER A 94 -1.66 -7.26 13.97
N LEU A 95 -1.55 -7.80 12.76
CA LEU A 95 -1.92 -9.20 12.49
C LEU A 95 -1.08 -10.20 13.30
N LYS A 96 0.23 -9.95 13.44
CA LYS A 96 1.11 -10.75 14.30
C LYS A 96 0.66 -10.70 15.76
N ASN A 97 0.40 -9.50 16.28
CA ASN A 97 0.00 -9.33 17.69
C ASN A 97 -1.34 -10.01 18.00
N ASN A 98 -2.22 -10.11 17.00
CA ASN A 98 -3.50 -10.80 17.09
C ASN A 98 -3.43 -12.31 16.73
N GLY A 99 -2.23 -12.87 16.53
CA GLY A 99 -2.04 -14.30 16.22
C GLY A 99 -2.47 -14.73 14.83
N LEU A 100 -2.78 -13.80 13.92
CA LEU A 100 -3.26 -14.08 12.56
C LEU A 100 -2.13 -14.33 11.55
N VAL A 101 -0.88 -14.03 11.91
CA VAL A 101 0.31 -14.25 11.08
C VAL A 101 1.44 -14.81 11.93
N THR A 102 2.16 -15.79 11.40
CA THR A 102 3.26 -16.45 12.12
C THR A 102 4.49 -15.54 12.25
N PRO A 103 5.29 -15.71 13.33
CA PRO A 103 6.56 -15.01 13.48
C PRO A 103 7.50 -15.21 12.28
N GLU A 104 7.50 -16.39 11.67
CA GLU A 104 8.33 -16.76 10.51
C GLU A 104 8.00 -15.89 9.29
N LEU A 105 6.73 -15.75 8.95
CA LEU A 105 6.25 -14.85 7.88
C LEU A 105 6.68 -13.41 8.14
N THR A 106 6.57 -12.93 9.38
CA THR A 106 6.99 -11.56 9.70
C THR A 106 8.51 -11.35 9.63
N ARG A 107 9.33 -12.38 9.90
CA ARG A 107 10.79 -12.29 9.76
C ARG A 107 11.20 -12.22 8.29
N THR A 108 10.58 -13.04 7.43
CA THR A 108 10.83 -13.02 5.98
C THR A 108 10.51 -11.66 5.37
N TYR A 109 9.36 -11.07 5.75
CA TYR A 109 8.98 -9.74 5.24
C TYR A 109 9.86 -8.60 5.75
N LYS A 110 10.45 -8.72 6.94
CA LYS A 110 11.43 -7.74 7.47
C LYS A 110 12.83 -7.88 6.87
N LYS A 111 13.23 -9.10 6.48
CA LYS A 111 14.54 -9.32 5.84
C LYS A 111 14.59 -8.63 4.47
N ASN A 112 13.51 -8.77 3.69
CA ASN A 112 13.33 -8.10 2.39
C ASN A 112 13.24 -6.56 2.49
N GLU A 113 12.99 -6.00 3.67
CA GLU A 113 13.04 -4.56 3.93
C GLU A 113 14.48 -4.04 4.05
N LYS A 114 15.44 -4.87 4.46
CA LYS A 114 16.84 -4.46 4.71
C LYS A 114 17.78 -4.69 3.53
N GLU A 115 17.39 -5.50 2.55
CA GLU A 115 18.23 -5.90 1.41
C GLU A 115 18.09 -4.99 0.16
N THR A 116 17.46 -3.81 0.27
CA THR A 116 17.30 -2.82 -0.83
C THR A 116 17.53 -1.38 -0.42
#